data_AF-A0A923RHL0-F1
#
_entry.id   AF-A0A923RHL0-F1
#
_cell.length_a   1.000
_cell.length_b   1.000
_cell.length_c   1.000
_cell.angle_alpha   90.00
_cell.angle_beta   90.00
_cell.angle_gamma   90.00
#
_symmetry.space_group_name_H-M   'P 1'
#
loop_
_entity.id
_entity.type
_entity.pdbx_description
1 polymer ?
#
loop_
_entity_poly.entity_id
_entity_poly.type
_entity_poly.pdbx_seq_one_letter_code
_entity_poly.pdbx_strand_id
1 'polypeptide(L)'
;ATEIRIGASGKYALCVTNKDNATGIADWRGEIEWVMLNRGTRAAPYLPYGGQAYAAKVEINGQPRLLPLTAPLWDGDRVESSVLAEDGGRISRERHAQKMLVLDGTENFYLDAKVNNWFVVADNQIPFARSTYQCGVCSHYPWAQTNWMGEDHIVFVGRDETTGHYVAFKDSSYSTAAEFRAYLAAQYAAGTPVTVVYELAEEEVYTHEAVELDDSDGRFVLRAEGELSADLQMAEELAGGLADGRSRSWLLADQLVIADGGTLWIYDGERVKLASEGAYVPTLTIGKGPKSGGQEYEGINLIQPKFTEQFLGTAADKAYQLSLAPLDAAAVTVELLQNDGSWRELAEGRDFSVDRTAGLVTFTAAPGVSPVSGQDNVKITAARTVEGYADRINRCDIGTLFGVSGAADRLFLSGYAGLPNYDWYSGYNDPTYWDDGAYAVLGQSDSAIVGYSIVSARLAAHKDGREADRSVVVREGNLQNNKPAFPIVNTLQGEGAAAKWAFGYLANEPLFLTRLGVYAVTSQDITGEKISNLRSFYLNGALLSERG
;
A
#
# COMPACT_ATOMS: atom_id res chain seq x y z
N ALA A 1 25.83 -25.96 -1.58
CA ALA A 1 25.28 -25.20 -2.73
C ALA A 1 23.87 -25.72 -3.03
N THR A 2 22.85 -24.93 -2.72
CA THR A 2 21.45 -25.25 -3.02
C THR A 2 21.12 -24.68 -4.40
N GLU A 3 20.85 -25.54 -5.39
CA GLU A 3 20.49 -25.09 -6.74
C GLU A 3 18.96 -24.90 -6.82
N ILE A 4 18.50 -23.65 -6.86
CA ILE A 4 17.10 -23.31 -7.15
C ILE A 4 17.04 -22.88 -8.62
N ARG A 5 16.29 -23.62 -9.45
CA ARG A 5 16.02 -23.28 -10.85
C ARG A 5 14.64 -22.65 -10.97
N ILE A 6 14.58 -21.46 -11.55
CA ILE A 6 13.33 -20.72 -11.80
C ILE A 6 13.23 -20.51 -13.31
N GLY A 7 12.05 -20.78 -13.88
CA GLY A 7 11.82 -20.87 -15.33
C GLY A 7 10.89 -19.79 -15.91
N ALA A 8 10.82 -18.63 -15.28
CA ALA A 8 10.09 -17.46 -15.82
C ALA A 8 11.09 -16.48 -16.46
N SER A 9 10.62 -15.59 -17.32
CA SER A 9 11.40 -14.46 -17.86
C SER A 9 10.84 -13.15 -17.30
N GLY A 10 11.66 -12.25 -16.76
CA GLY A 10 11.18 -10.98 -16.19
C GLY A 10 12.22 -10.16 -15.43
N LYS A 11 11.76 -9.08 -14.79
CA LYS A 11 12.53 -8.30 -13.81
C LYS A 11 12.19 -8.77 -12.41
N TYR A 12 13.19 -8.97 -11.57
CA TYR A 12 13.00 -9.51 -10.22
C TYR A 12 13.64 -8.63 -9.16
N ALA A 13 12.97 -8.54 -8.02
CA ALA A 13 13.61 -8.20 -6.75
C ALA A 13 14.04 -9.50 -6.07
N LEU A 14 15.28 -9.54 -5.59
CA LEU A 14 15.81 -10.67 -4.84
C LEU A 14 16.00 -10.24 -3.38
N CYS A 15 15.39 -10.97 -2.45
CA CYS A 15 15.70 -10.88 -1.03
C CYS A 15 16.57 -12.07 -0.64
N VAL A 16 17.77 -11.82 -0.13
CA VAL A 16 18.67 -12.85 0.40
C VAL A 16 18.75 -12.70 1.91
N THR A 17 18.60 -13.81 2.60
CA THR A 17 18.64 -13.92 4.07
C THR A 17 19.59 -15.03 4.47
N ASN A 18 20.26 -14.85 5.60
CA ASN A 18 21.01 -15.94 6.25
C ASN A 18 20.03 -16.75 7.12
N LYS A 19 20.08 -18.08 7.08
CA LYS A 19 19.21 -18.97 7.86
C LYS A 19 20.05 -19.93 8.68
N ASP A 20 19.96 -19.83 10.01
CA ASP A 20 20.27 -20.95 10.91
C ASP A 20 19.12 -21.13 11.92
N ASN A 21 18.27 -22.14 11.71
CA ASN A 21 17.28 -22.60 12.68
C ASN A 21 17.92 -23.71 13.54
N ALA A 22 18.70 -23.36 14.57
CA ALA A 22 19.19 -24.37 15.50
C ALA A 22 19.24 -23.89 16.96
N THR A 23 18.16 -24.21 17.68
CA THR A 23 18.21 -24.46 19.13
C THR A 23 19.13 -25.66 19.43
N GLY A 24 20.40 -25.41 19.80
CA GLY A 24 21.22 -26.26 20.69
C GLY A 24 22.20 -27.32 20.12
N ILE A 25 23.45 -27.23 20.60
CA ILE A 25 24.42 -28.28 21.05
C ILE A 25 25.05 -29.30 20.05
N ALA A 26 26.40 -29.38 20.11
CA ALA A 26 27.37 -30.48 19.87
C ALA A 26 27.47 -31.23 18.50
N ASP A 27 28.64 -31.04 17.87
CA ASP A 27 29.57 -31.98 17.19
C ASP A 27 29.08 -33.35 16.64
N TRP A 28 29.22 -33.61 15.32
CA TRP A 28 30.30 -34.42 14.70
C TRP A 28 30.04 -34.68 13.19
N ARG A 29 31.05 -34.33 12.36
CA ARG A 29 31.33 -34.79 10.98
C ARG A 29 30.43 -34.34 9.81
N GLY A 30 30.99 -33.44 8.99
CA GLY A 30 30.80 -33.47 7.53
C GLY A 30 30.70 -32.11 6.84
N GLU A 31 31.80 -31.35 6.82
CA GLU A 31 32.08 -30.16 5.98
C GLU A 31 30.99 -29.07 5.90
N ILE A 32 31.11 -28.13 6.84
CA ILE A 32 30.47 -26.81 6.84
C ILE A 32 31.56 -25.81 6.45
N GLU A 33 31.36 -25.02 5.38
CA GLU A 33 32.20 -23.85 5.09
C GLU A 33 31.47 -22.58 5.57
N TRP A 34 32.09 -21.91 6.53
CA TRP A 34 31.49 -20.91 7.43
C TRP A 34 31.72 -19.47 6.98
N VAL A 35 30.84 -18.58 7.47
CA VAL A 35 31.16 -17.19 7.86
C VAL A 35 32.54 -17.18 8.55
N MET A 36 33.43 -16.23 8.22
CA MET A 36 34.76 -16.12 8.85
C MET A 36 34.65 -15.83 10.36
N LEU A 37 34.47 -16.89 11.15
CA LEU A 37 34.85 -17.05 12.53
C LEU A 37 35.80 -18.25 12.52
N ASN A 38 37.11 -17.97 12.49
CA ASN A 38 38.18 -18.95 12.32
C ASN A 38 37.92 -20.27 13.08
N ARG A 39 37.65 -21.36 12.35
CA ARG A 39 37.75 -22.72 12.88
C ARG A 39 38.64 -23.58 11.98
N GLY A 40 39.93 -23.60 12.33
CA GLY A 40 40.96 -24.43 11.71
C GLY A 40 42.16 -24.57 12.66
N THR A 41 42.96 -25.62 12.53
CA THR A 41 44.15 -25.86 13.39
C THR A 41 45.32 -24.91 13.09
N ARG A 42 45.14 -23.94 12.19
CA ARG A 42 46.03 -22.81 11.92
C ARG A 42 45.21 -21.53 12.03
N ALA A 43 45.66 -20.58 12.85
CA ALA A 43 45.10 -19.23 12.89
C ALA A 43 45.24 -18.58 11.51
N ALA A 44 44.12 -18.16 10.91
CA ALA A 44 44.15 -17.29 9.73
C ALA A 44 44.17 -15.84 10.22
N PRO A 45 45.05 -14.97 9.66
CA PRO A 45 45.13 -13.58 10.08
C PRO A 45 43.82 -12.86 9.80
N TYR A 46 43.31 -12.16 10.80
CA TYR A 46 42.28 -11.14 10.73
C TYR A 46 42.72 -10.09 9.73
N LEU A 47 41.96 -9.99 8.65
CA LEU A 47 42.04 -8.88 7.73
C LEU A 47 41.08 -7.81 8.26
N PRO A 48 41.57 -6.62 8.65
CA PRO A 48 40.70 -5.55 9.10
C PRO A 48 39.63 -5.25 8.05
N TYR A 49 38.36 -5.30 8.45
CA TYR A 49 37.22 -5.09 7.58
C TYR A 49 37.18 -3.66 6.94
N GLY A 50 38.05 -2.75 7.37
CA GLY A 50 38.19 -1.41 6.79
C GLY A 50 39.05 -1.40 5.52
N GLY A 51 38.47 -1.76 4.37
CA GLY A 51 39.12 -1.55 3.07
C GLY A 51 38.65 -2.41 1.90
N GLN A 52 37.81 -3.43 2.12
CA GLN A 52 37.23 -4.25 1.04
C GLN A 52 35.77 -3.86 0.78
N ALA A 53 35.39 -3.79 -0.50
CA ALA A 53 33.98 -3.67 -0.88
C ALA A 53 33.29 -5.02 -0.60
N TYR A 54 32.32 -5.03 0.31
CA TYR A 54 31.51 -6.21 0.57
C TYR A 54 30.45 -6.35 -0.53
N ALA A 55 30.24 -7.58 -0.98
CA ALA A 55 29.13 -7.87 -1.85
C ALA A 55 28.64 -9.30 -1.67
N ALA A 56 27.32 -9.48 -1.73
CA ALA A 56 26.74 -10.80 -1.95
C ALA A 56 26.83 -11.10 -3.46
N LYS A 57 27.54 -12.18 -3.82
CA LYS A 57 27.65 -12.62 -5.21
C LYS A 57 26.45 -13.49 -5.57
N VAL A 58 25.75 -13.10 -6.63
CA VAL A 58 24.66 -13.86 -7.25
C VAL A 58 25.07 -14.18 -8.69
N GLU A 59 24.70 -15.34 -9.21
CA GLU A 59 24.96 -15.69 -10.62
C GLU A 59 23.67 -15.58 -11.43
N ILE A 60 23.70 -14.85 -12.54
CA ILE A 60 22.56 -14.69 -13.45
C ILE A 60 23.03 -15.04 -14.85
N ASN A 61 22.38 -16.00 -15.52
CA ASN A 61 22.79 -16.49 -16.85
C ASN A 61 24.28 -16.90 -16.92
N GLY A 62 24.84 -17.45 -15.84
CA GLY A 62 26.27 -17.80 -15.77
C GLY A 62 27.21 -16.62 -15.57
N GLN A 63 26.69 -15.41 -15.38
CA GLN A 63 27.46 -14.19 -15.12
C GLN A 63 27.32 -13.76 -13.65
N PRO A 64 28.43 -13.48 -12.95
CA PRO A 64 28.37 -13.01 -11.57
C PRO A 64 27.86 -11.56 -11.52
N ARG A 65 26.93 -11.31 -10.61
CA ARG A 65 26.42 -10.00 -10.18
C ARG A 65 26.74 -9.82 -8.70
N LEU A 66 27.11 -8.60 -8.32
CA LEU A 66 27.48 -8.26 -6.96
C LEU A 66 26.40 -7.32 -6.40
N LEU A 67 25.75 -7.75 -5.32
CA LEU A 67 24.89 -6.89 -4.52
C LEU A 67 25.79 -6.17 -3.50
N PRO A 68 25.91 -4.83 -3.55
CA PRO A 68 26.76 -4.09 -2.64
C PRO A 68 26.29 -4.26 -1.19
N LEU A 69 27.26 -4.37 -0.27
CA LEU A 69 27.02 -4.43 1.16
C LEU A 69 27.94 -3.44 1.90
N THR A 70 27.49 -2.87 3.02
CA THR A 70 28.31 -2.04 3.91
C THR A 70 29.03 -2.87 4.96
N ALA A 71 28.46 -4.02 5.34
CA ALA A 71 29.03 -4.95 6.30
C ALA A 71 28.72 -6.42 5.95
N PRO A 72 29.43 -7.40 6.55
CA PRO A 72 29.06 -8.81 6.44
C PRO A 72 27.65 -9.08 6.98
N LEU A 73 26.94 -10.06 6.38
CA LEU A 73 25.61 -10.49 6.81
C LEU A 73 25.70 -11.54 7.92
N TRP A 74 24.90 -11.35 8.96
CA TRP A 74 24.70 -12.26 10.09
C TRP A 74 23.31 -12.91 10.06
N ASP A 75 23.04 -13.81 11.01
CA ASP A 75 21.70 -14.40 11.14
C ASP A 75 20.66 -13.32 11.45
N GLY A 76 19.54 -13.35 10.72
CA GLY A 76 18.51 -12.31 10.74
C GLY A 76 18.75 -11.10 9.82
N ASP A 77 19.95 -10.95 9.25
CA ASP A 77 20.25 -9.89 8.27
C ASP A 77 19.61 -10.18 6.91
N ARG A 78 19.34 -9.12 6.15
CA ARG A 78 18.67 -9.20 4.83
C ARG A 78 19.32 -8.25 3.83
N VAL A 79 19.40 -8.67 2.58
CA VAL A 79 19.71 -7.79 1.45
C VAL A 79 18.67 -7.95 0.36
N GLU A 80 18.13 -6.83 -0.12
CA GLU A 80 17.07 -6.73 -1.11
C GLU A 80 17.58 -5.95 -2.33
N SER A 81 17.40 -6.49 -3.54
CA SER A 81 17.75 -5.78 -4.78
C SER A 81 16.53 -5.12 -5.42
N SER A 82 16.72 -3.93 -6.02
CA SER A 82 15.72 -3.26 -6.86
C SER A 82 14.33 -3.08 -6.23
N VAL A 83 14.29 -2.76 -4.93
CA VAL A 83 13.08 -2.40 -4.19
C VAL A 83 12.70 -0.94 -4.41
N LEU A 84 11.42 -0.62 -4.30
CA LEU A 84 10.92 0.75 -4.39
C LEU A 84 11.27 1.52 -3.11
N ALA A 85 11.91 2.68 -3.28
CA ALA A 85 12.11 3.69 -2.25
C ALA A 85 10.86 4.56 -2.07
N GLU A 86 10.82 5.34 -0.99
CA GLU A 86 9.68 6.22 -0.67
C GLU A 86 9.44 7.31 -1.73
N ASP A 87 10.48 7.69 -2.47
CA ASP A 87 10.43 8.65 -3.57
C ASP A 87 10.04 8.03 -4.93
N GLY A 88 9.72 6.72 -4.96
CA GLY A 88 9.39 5.97 -6.17
C GLY A 88 10.61 5.49 -6.97
N GLY A 89 11.83 5.86 -6.59
CA GLY A 89 13.06 5.34 -7.17
C GLY A 89 13.30 3.87 -6.83
N ARG A 90 14.12 3.17 -7.61
CA ARG A 90 14.58 1.81 -7.28
C ARG A 90 15.92 1.89 -6.56
N ILE A 91 16.07 1.12 -5.48
CA ILE A 91 17.29 1.00 -4.70
C ILE A 91 17.59 -0.47 -4.39
N SER A 92 18.83 -0.77 -3.99
CA SER A 92 19.13 -1.98 -3.22
C SER A 92 19.19 -1.59 -1.73
N ARG A 93 18.72 -2.45 -0.85
CA ARG A 93 18.62 -2.19 0.59
C ARG A 93 19.20 -3.35 1.38
N GLU A 94 20.04 -3.07 2.35
CA GLU A 94 20.50 -4.05 3.34
C GLU A 94 19.99 -3.68 4.74
N ARG A 95 19.73 -4.71 5.55
CA ARG A 95 19.25 -4.61 6.92
C ARG A 95 20.10 -5.51 7.79
N HIS A 96 20.73 -4.92 8.80
CA HIS A 96 21.53 -5.62 9.79
C HIS A 96 20.81 -5.65 11.12
N ALA A 97 20.45 -6.86 11.56
CA ALA A 97 19.92 -7.15 12.88
C ALA A 97 21.03 -7.46 13.89
N GLN A 98 22.27 -7.68 13.44
CA GLN A 98 23.42 -7.92 14.31
C GLN A 98 24.62 -7.03 13.95
N LYS A 99 25.53 -6.85 14.91
CA LYS A 99 26.75 -6.08 14.74
C LYS A 99 27.94 -6.76 15.40
N MET A 100 29.11 -6.63 14.78
CA MET A 100 30.37 -7.11 15.31
C MET A 100 31.18 -5.97 15.92
N LEU A 101 31.48 -6.10 17.21
CA LEU A 101 32.49 -5.32 17.90
C LEU A 101 33.85 -6.00 17.76
N VAL A 102 34.87 -5.25 17.36
CA VAL A 102 36.26 -5.72 17.28
C VAL A 102 37.04 -5.02 18.38
N LEU A 103 37.67 -5.80 19.27
CA LEU A 103 38.45 -5.27 20.37
C LEU A 103 39.92 -5.16 19.99
N ASP A 104 40.48 -3.96 20.12
CA ASP A 104 41.88 -3.63 19.81
C ASP A 104 42.71 -3.27 21.06
N GLY A 105 42.10 -3.28 22.24
CA GLY A 105 42.72 -2.98 23.52
C GLY A 105 42.79 -1.48 23.85
N THR A 106 42.27 -0.61 22.99
CA THR A 106 42.09 0.83 23.29
C THR A 106 40.79 1.12 24.02
N GLU A 107 39.89 0.12 24.14
CA GLU A 107 38.59 0.29 24.77
C GLU A 107 38.73 0.65 26.26
N ASN A 108 37.80 1.45 26.77
CA ASN A 108 37.82 1.91 28.15
C ASN A 108 37.27 0.86 29.13
N PHE A 109 38.02 -0.23 29.31
CA PHE A 109 37.70 -1.26 30.30
C PHE A 109 37.99 -0.79 31.73
N TYR A 110 37.05 -1.04 32.65
CA TYR A 110 37.27 -0.96 34.09
C TYR A 110 36.99 -2.32 34.76
N LEU A 111 37.58 -2.53 35.94
CA LEU A 111 37.33 -3.71 36.76
C LEU A 111 36.21 -3.41 37.76
N ASP A 112 35.08 -4.11 37.62
CA ASP A 112 33.99 -4.06 38.60
C ASP A 112 34.23 -5.07 39.73
N ALA A 113 34.79 -4.58 40.83
CA ALA A 113 35.05 -5.36 42.04
C ALA A 113 33.80 -5.63 42.89
N LYS A 114 32.65 -5.02 42.58
CA LYS A 114 31.43 -5.15 43.40
C LYS A 114 30.67 -6.47 43.12
N VAL A 115 30.90 -7.10 41.97
CA VAL A 115 30.18 -8.30 41.53
C VAL A 115 31.13 -9.31 40.89
N ASN A 116 32.02 -9.97 41.64
CA ASN A 116 32.88 -11.07 41.13
C ASN A 116 33.98 -10.70 40.10
N ASN A 117 34.51 -9.46 40.12
CA ASN A 117 35.68 -9.00 39.34
C ASN A 117 35.54 -9.10 37.80
N TRP A 118 34.60 -8.37 37.20
CA TRP A 118 34.41 -8.33 35.74
C TRP A 118 35.15 -7.19 35.08
N PHE A 119 35.67 -7.42 33.88
CA PHE A 119 36.17 -6.37 32.99
C PHE A 119 35.01 -5.86 32.14
N VAL A 120 34.57 -4.63 32.40
CA VAL A 120 33.40 -4.03 31.74
C VAL A 120 33.85 -2.88 30.84
N VAL A 121 33.39 -2.87 29.59
CA VAL A 121 33.56 -1.73 28.67
C VAL A 121 32.61 -0.62 29.09
N ALA A 122 33.12 0.57 29.40
CA ALA A 122 32.31 1.74 29.77
C ALA A 122 31.76 2.52 28.54
N ASP A 123 31.39 1.83 27.46
CA ASP A 123 30.93 2.46 26.22
C ASP A 123 29.42 2.32 26.05
N ASN A 124 28.70 3.44 26.17
CA ASN A 124 27.25 3.51 26.06
C ASN A 124 26.73 3.40 24.61
N GLN A 125 27.59 3.19 23.61
CA GLN A 125 27.24 3.18 22.19
C GLN A 125 26.94 1.78 21.61
N ILE A 126 26.63 0.77 22.45
CA ILE A 126 26.36 -0.61 22.02
C ILE A 126 24.84 -0.91 22.10
N PRO A 127 24.00 -0.48 21.15
CA PRO A 127 22.55 -0.67 21.23
C PRO A 127 22.17 -2.13 20.94
N PHE A 128 21.82 -2.95 21.95
CA PHE A 128 21.38 -4.33 21.74
C PHE A 128 19.90 -4.57 22.11
N ALA A 129 19.24 -5.53 21.46
CA ALA A 129 17.78 -5.72 21.47
C ALA A 129 17.14 -6.14 22.79
N ARG A 130 17.83 -6.97 23.57
CA ARG A 130 17.26 -7.61 24.77
C ARG A 130 18.25 -7.61 25.92
N SER A 131 17.81 -7.23 27.12
CA SER A 131 18.61 -7.26 28.35
C SER A 131 18.80 -8.68 28.93
N THR A 132 18.81 -9.71 28.10
CA THR A 132 18.86 -11.11 28.55
C THR A 132 20.11 -11.77 27.99
N TYR A 133 20.87 -12.40 28.89
CA TYR A 133 22.13 -13.15 28.74
C TYR A 133 22.15 -14.28 27.69
N GLN A 134 21.33 -14.23 26.64
CA GLN A 134 20.91 -15.41 25.88
C GLN A 134 21.23 -15.34 24.38
N CYS A 135 21.76 -14.23 23.86
CA CYS A 135 22.08 -14.12 22.44
C CYS A 135 23.38 -13.30 22.20
N GLY A 136 24.40 -13.99 21.68
CA GLY A 136 25.65 -13.40 21.19
C GLY A 136 26.77 -14.42 21.07
N VAL A 137 27.82 -14.09 20.34
CA VAL A 137 28.98 -14.98 20.09
C VAL A 137 30.27 -14.19 20.24
N CYS A 138 31.30 -14.83 20.80
CA CYS A 138 32.64 -14.27 20.86
C CYS A 138 33.67 -15.26 20.32
N SER A 139 34.69 -14.73 19.65
CA SER A 139 35.75 -15.54 19.04
C SER A 139 36.68 -16.21 20.03
N HIS A 140 36.84 -15.66 21.24
CA HIS A 140 37.85 -16.11 22.20
C HIS A 140 37.28 -16.51 23.56
N TYR A 141 36.03 -16.16 23.85
CA TYR A 141 35.38 -16.43 25.12
C TYR A 141 34.05 -17.14 24.92
N PRO A 142 33.76 -18.22 25.66
CA PRO A 142 32.41 -18.78 25.77
C PRO A 142 31.41 -17.71 26.20
N TRP A 143 30.23 -17.73 25.58
CA TRP A 143 29.13 -16.85 25.97
C TRP A 143 28.49 -17.32 27.28
N ALA A 144 28.26 -16.40 28.21
CA ALA A 144 27.71 -16.72 29.53
C ALA A 144 26.30 -17.32 29.44
N GLN A 145 26.01 -18.40 30.19
CA GLN A 145 24.68 -19.03 30.26
C GLN A 145 23.91 -18.62 31.53
N THR A 146 22.59 -18.84 31.60
CA THR A 146 21.65 -18.29 32.60
C THR A 146 21.92 -18.49 34.11
N ASN A 147 23.05 -19.05 34.54
CA ASN A 147 23.51 -19.13 35.95
C ASN A 147 25.02 -18.86 36.12
N TRP A 148 25.56 -17.92 35.35
CA TRP A 148 26.99 -17.64 35.15
C TRP A 148 27.77 -17.03 36.34
N MET A 149 27.15 -16.74 37.49
CA MET A 149 27.81 -15.99 38.58
C MET A 149 29.08 -16.66 39.12
N GLY A 150 29.24 -17.98 38.94
CA GLY A 150 30.43 -18.75 39.32
C GLY A 150 31.40 -19.09 38.18
N GLU A 151 31.03 -18.84 36.93
CA GLU A 151 31.84 -19.23 35.75
C GLU A 151 33.01 -18.28 35.53
N ASP A 152 34.09 -18.75 34.91
CA ASP A 152 35.29 -17.98 34.60
C ASP A 152 35.69 -18.23 33.14
N HIS A 153 36.45 -17.31 32.56
CA HIS A 153 36.75 -17.28 31.13
C HIS A 153 35.48 -17.26 30.26
N ILE A 154 34.65 -16.23 30.45
CA ILE A 154 33.36 -16.04 29.75
C ILE A 154 33.10 -14.57 29.37
N VAL A 155 32.15 -14.35 28.46
CA VAL A 155 31.69 -13.02 28.02
C VAL A 155 30.17 -12.92 27.94
N PHE A 156 29.62 -11.72 28.16
CA PHE A 156 28.22 -11.41 27.89
C PHE A 156 28.00 -9.93 27.56
N VAL A 157 26.81 -9.60 27.03
CA VAL A 157 26.29 -8.23 26.94
C VAL A 157 25.22 -7.98 28.00
N GLY A 158 25.31 -6.85 28.69
CA GLY A 158 24.46 -6.50 29.81
C GLY A 158 23.95 -5.07 29.73
N ARG A 159 22.84 -4.81 30.44
CA ARG A 159 22.26 -3.47 30.59
C ARG A 159 22.18 -3.14 32.07
N ASP A 160 22.70 -1.99 32.46
CA ASP A 160 22.51 -1.40 33.79
C ASP A 160 21.93 0.01 33.66
N GLU A 161 21.18 0.45 34.67
CA GLU A 161 20.58 1.79 34.75
C GLU A 161 21.65 2.89 34.81
N THR A 162 22.85 2.58 35.31
CA THR A 162 23.95 3.54 35.49
C THR A 162 24.90 3.58 34.30
N THR A 163 25.29 2.40 33.79
CA THR A 163 26.30 2.25 32.73
C THR A 163 25.68 2.04 31.34
N GLY A 164 24.35 2.01 31.20
CA GLY A 164 23.70 1.74 29.92
C GLY A 164 24.01 0.32 29.43
N HIS A 165 24.19 0.17 28.13
CA HIS A 165 24.54 -1.09 27.49
C HIS A 165 26.06 -1.32 27.54
N TYR A 166 26.51 -2.51 27.91
CA TYR A 166 27.93 -2.83 28.03
C TYR A 166 28.25 -4.27 27.61
N VAL A 167 29.53 -4.51 27.29
CA VAL A 167 30.12 -5.85 27.16
C VAL A 167 30.98 -6.12 28.38
N ALA A 168 30.85 -7.30 28.98
CA ALA A 168 31.60 -7.70 30.15
C ALA A 168 32.29 -9.05 29.96
N PHE A 169 33.55 -9.13 30.39
CA PHE A 169 34.37 -10.35 30.39
C PHE A 169 34.73 -10.73 31.82
N LYS A 170 34.76 -12.03 32.10
CA LYS A 170 35.34 -12.57 33.33
C LYS A 170 36.47 -13.51 32.95
N ASP A 171 37.66 -13.18 33.43
CA ASP A 171 38.85 -14.00 33.21
C ASP A 171 39.82 -13.77 34.37
N SER A 172 39.88 -14.73 35.30
CA SER A 172 40.74 -14.64 36.49
C SER A 172 42.24 -14.70 36.19
N SER A 173 42.63 -14.94 34.94
CA SER A 173 44.02 -14.86 34.48
C SER A 173 44.56 -13.43 34.54
N TYR A 174 43.69 -12.43 34.62
CA TYR A 174 44.06 -11.01 34.69
C TYR A 174 43.55 -10.39 36.00
N SER A 175 44.36 -9.54 36.62
CA SER A 175 44.04 -8.89 37.90
C SER A 175 43.73 -7.40 37.75
N THR A 176 44.06 -6.80 36.61
CA THR A 176 43.82 -5.37 36.33
C THR A 176 43.27 -5.16 34.92
N ALA A 177 42.47 -4.10 34.72
CA ALA A 177 41.95 -3.76 33.40
C ALA A 177 43.06 -3.41 32.40
N ALA A 178 44.22 -2.95 32.86
CA ALA A 178 45.38 -2.69 32.01
C ALA A 178 45.99 -3.98 31.45
N GLU A 179 46.07 -5.04 32.26
CA GLU A 179 46.53 -6.36 31.80
C GLU A 179 45.57 -6.96 30.77
N PHE A 180 44.26 -6.87 31.03
CA PHE A 180 43.26 -7.36 30.08
C PHE A 180 43.30 -6.60 28.75
N ARG A 181 43.41 -5.26 28.76
CA ARG A 181 43.60 -4.47 27.54
C ARG A 181 44.89 -4.81 26.80
N ALA A 182 45.97 -5.09 27.51
CA ALA A 182 47.23 -5.51 26.89
C ALA A 182 47.08 -6.87 26.18
N TYR A 183 46.29 -7.79 26.73
CA TYR A 183 45.92 -9.04 26.05
C TYR A 183 45.12 -8.78 24.76
N LEU A 184 44.09 -7.94 24.82
CA LEU A 184 43.29 -7.58 23.63
C LEU A 184 44.16 -6.95 22.53
N ALA A 185 45.03 -6.00 22.90
CA ALA A 185 45.97 -5.37 21.97
C ALA A 185 46.95 -6.37 21.36
N ALA A 186 47.43 -7.35 22.15
CA ALA A 186 48.31 -8.40 21.64
C ALA A 186 47.60 -9.32 20.65
N GLN A 187 46.34 -9.69 20.94
CA GLN A 187 45.49 -10.46 20.03
C GLN A 187 45.22 -9.69 18.72
N TYR A 188 44.90 -8.41 18.81
CA TYR A 188 44.71 -7.55 17.64
C TYR A 188 45.98 -7.44 16.79
N ALA A 189 47.14 -7.18 17.41
CA ALA A 189 48.43 -7.10 16.72
C ALA A 189 48.87 -8.44 16.11
N ALA A 190 48.46 -9.57 16.69
CA ALA A 190 48.68 -10.92 16.14
C ALA A 190 47.76 -11.24 14.95
N GLY A 191 46.81 -10.36 14.63
CA GLY A 191 45.80 -10.63 13.61
C GLY A 191 44.77 -11.65 14.08
N THR A 192 44.44 -11.72 15.36
CA THR A 192 43.33 -12.54 15.87
C THR A 192 42.59 -11.77 16.96
N PRO A 193 42.01 -10.58 16.65
CA PRO A 193 41.37 -9.76 17.67
C PRO A 193 40.22 -10.49 18.33
N VAL A 194 39.96 -10.15 19.59
CA VAL A 194 38.75 -10.60 20.27
C VAL A 194 37.56 -9.86 19.67
N THR A 195 36.58 -10.60 19.18
CA THR A 195 35.38 -10.07 18.53
C THR A 195 34.14 -10.52 19.26
N VAL A 196 33.12 -9.66 19.28
CA VAL A 196 31.83 -9.91 19.93
C VAL A 196 30.72 -9.55 18.94
N VAL A 197 29.87 -10.50 18.61
CA VAL A 197 28.68 -10.29 17.77
C VAL A 197 27.44 -10.27 18.65
N TYR A 198 26.59 -9.26 18.49
CA TYR A 198 25.39 -9.04 19.29
C TYR A 198 24.21 -8.57 18.43
N GLU A 199 22.99 -8.86 18.89
CA GLU A 199 21.72 -8.44 18.25
C GLU A 199 21.43 -6.97 18.55
N LEU A 200 21.16 -6.15 17.52
CA LEU A 200 20.93 -4.71 17.60
C LEU A 200 19.53 -4.36 18.12
N ALA A 201 19.42 -3.27 18.90
CA ALA A 201 18.12 -2.80 19.41
C ALA A 201 17.16 -2.33 18.33
N GLU A 202 17.71 -1.71 17.30
CA GLU A 202 17.02 -1.32 16.08
C GLU A 202 17.90 -1.78 14.92
N GLU A 203 17.30 -2.36 13.88
CA GLU A 203 18.05 -2.79 12.69
C GLU A 203 18.76 -1.58 12.05
N GLU A 204 20.05 -1.75 11.72
CA GLU A 204 20.76 -0.77 10.89
C GLU A 204 20.38 -1.00 9.42
N VAL A 205 19.96 0.06 8.73
CA VAL A 205 19.52 -0.01 7.32
C VAL A 205 20.44 0.83 6.45
N TYR A 206 20.95 0.24 5.38
CA TYR A 206 21.74 0.94 4.37
C TYR A 206 21.12 0.78 2.99
N THR A 207 21.36 1.77 2.12
CA THR A 207 20.84 1.80 0.76
C THR A 207 21.96 1.99 -0.24
N HIS A 208 21.79 1.36 -1.41
CA HIS A 208 22.73 1.39 -2.51
C HIS A 208 21.99 1.59 -3.83
N GLU A 209 22.74 1.84 -4.91
CA GLU A 209 22.16 1.85 -6.26
C GLU A 209 21.43 0.53 -6.56
N ALA A 210 20.32 0.62 -7.29
CA ALA A 210 19.55 -0.56 -7.69
C ALA A 210 20.39 -1.48 -8.58
N VAL A 211 20.39 -2.77 -8.22
CA VAL A 211 20.95 -3.82 -9.06
C VAL A 211 19.81 -4.59 -9.71
N GLU A 212 19.52 -4.25 -10.97
CA GLU A 212 18.51 -4.96 -11.77
C GLU A 212 18.99 -6.37 -12.09
N LEU A 213 18.13 -7.35 -11.80
CA LEU A 213 18.35 -8.76 -12.12
C LEU A 213 17.43 -9.11 -13.30
N ASP A 214 18.00 -9.11 -14.51
CA ASP A 214 17.30 -9.45 -15.76
C ASP A 214 17.73 -10.85 -16.22
N ASP A 215 16.74 -11.70 -16.51
CA ASP A 215 16.95 -13.07 -16.97
C ASP A 215 16.41 -13.33 -18.37
N SER A 216 16.37 -12.34 -19.28
CA SER A 216 15.84 -12.42 -20.67
C SER A 216 15.93 -13.76 -21.45
N ASP A 217 16.85 -14.67 -21.11
CA ASP A 217 16.97 -16.05 -21.59
C ASP A 217 16.14 -17.12 -20.81
N GLY A 218 15.32 -16.73 -19.82
CA GLY A 218 14.43 -17.57 -19.01
C GLY A 218 15.11 -18.51 -18.00
N ARG A 219 16.34 -18.21 -17.55
CA ARG A 219 17.09 -19.05 -16.61
C ARG A 219 17.72 -18.25 -15.47
N PHE A 220 17.18 -18.42 -14.28
CA PHE A 220 17.78 -17.93 -13.04
C PHE A 220 18.46 -19.08 -12.28
N VAL A 221 19.72 -18.91 -11.87
CA VAL A 221 20.47 -19.91 -11.08
C VAL A 221 21.07 -19.22 -9.86
N LEU A 222 20.41 -19.37 -8.71
CA LEU A 222 20.95 -18.87 -7.46
C LEU A 222 22.11 -19.77 -6.99
N ARG A 223 23.30 -19.19 -6.91
CA ARG A 223 24.47 -19.80 -6.26
C ARG A 223 24.91 -18.91 -5.12
N ALA A 224 24.75 -19.40 -3.90
CA ALA A 224 25.27 -18.81 -2.69
C ALA A 224 26.45 -19.65 -2.17
N GLU A 225 27.49 -18.99 -1.69
CA GLU A 225 28.52 -19.59 -0.86
C GLU A 225 28.03 -19.49 0.61
N GLY A 226 27.36 -20.55 1.11
CA GLY A 226 26.74 -20.62 2.45
C GLY A 226 25.28 -21.15 2.46
N GLU A 227 24.66 -21.28 3.64
CA GLU A 227 23.21 -21.53 3.81
C GLU A 227 22.44 -20.19 3.74
N LEU A 228 22.14 -19.74 2.53
CA LEU A 228 21.30 -18.57 2.29
C LEU A 228 19.90 -19.01 1.83
N SER A 229 18.84 -18.41 2.39
CA SER A 229 17.51 -18.45 1.78
C SER A 229 17.28 -17.23 0.91
N ALA A 230 16.78 -17.47 -0.30
CA ALA A 230 16.48 -16.45 -1.28
C ALA A 230 14.98 -16.47 -1.61
N ASP A 231 14.32 -15.33 -1.46
CA ASP A 231 12.96 -15.10 -1.94
C ASP A 231 13.03 -14.23 -3.19
N LEU A 232 12.46 -14.73 -4.29
CA LEU A 232 12.36 -13.99 -5.55
C LEU A 232 10.97 -13.37 -5.64
N GLN A 233 10.90 -12.05 -5.73
CA GLN A 233 9.67 -11.31 -5.94
C GLN A 233 9.64 -10.78 -7.37
N MET A 234 8.68 -11.28 -8.17
CA MET A 234 8.39 -10.74 -9.49
C MET A 234 7.56 -9.48 -9.34
N ALA A 235 8.08 -8.37 -9.85
CA ALA A 235 7.32 -7.14 -10.00
C ALA A 235 7.09 -6.91 -11.49
N GLU A 236 5.89 -7.26 -11.96
CA GLU A 236 5.43 -6.93 -13.30
C GLU A 236 4.76 -5.56 -13.29
N GLU A 237 5.15 -4.68 -14.21
CA GLU A 237 4.44 -3.43 -14.43
C GLU A 237 3.11 -3.74 -15.11
N LEU A 238 2.00 -3.63 -14.38
CA LEU A 238 0.66 -3.95 -14.89
C LEU A 238 0.04 -2.82 -15.72
N ALA A 239 0.45 -1.57 -15.49
CA ALA A 239 0.07 -0.41 -16.29
C ALA A 239 1.00 0.78 -16.02
N GLY A 240 1.25 1.57 -17.07
CA GLY A 240 1.90 2.88 -16.99
C GLY A 240 0.89 4.04 -17.17
N GLY A 241 1.31 5.26 -16.83
CA GLY A 241 0.51 6.48 -17.04
C GLY A 241 -0.38 6.90 -15.87
N LEU A 242 -0.28 6.22 -14.73
CA LEU A 242 -0.88 6.67 -13.47
C LEU A 242 -0.25 8.00 -13.05
N ALA A 243 -1.02 8.82 -12.31
CA ALA A 243 -0.53 10.09 -11.79
C ALA A 243 0.67 9.88 -10.84
N ASP A 244 1.67 10.77 -10.95
CA ASP A 244 2.84 10.80 -10.07
C ASP A 244 2.46 11.40 -8.71
N GLY A 245 1.83 10.56 -7.88
CA GLY A 245 1.31 10.93 -6.58
C GLY A 245 0.73 9.74 -5.83
N ARG A 246 0.46 9.92 -4.54
CA ARG A 246 -0.13 8.87 -3.71
C ARG A 246 -1.58 8.61 -4.13
N SER A 247 -1.85 7.41 -4.60
CA SER A 247 -3.20 6.94 -4.93
C SER A 247 -3.93 6.35 -3.71
N ARG A 248 -5.23 6.14 -3.85
CA ARG A 248 -6.04 5.31 -2.95
C ARG A 248 -6.72 4.20 -3.72
N SER A 249 -6.98 3.10 -3.03
CA SER A 249 -7.66 1.96 -3.64
C SER A 249 -8.67 1.30 -2.71
N TRP A 250 -9.71 0.72 -3.31
CA TRP A 250 -10.77 0.00 -2.62
C TRP A 250 -11.15 -1.26 -3.40
N LEU A 251 -11.50 -2.32 -2.68
CA LEU A 251 -12.06 -3.53 -3.29
C LEU A 251 -13.59 -3.39 -3.36
N LEU A 252 -14.16 -3.44 -4.56
CA LEU A 252 -15.61 -3.44 -4.80
C LEU A 252 -15.93 -4.41 -5.93
N ALA A 253 -16.89 -5.31 -5.74
CA ALA A 253 -17.30 -6.30 -6.75
C ALA A 253 -16.13 -7.12 -7.32
N ASP A 254 -15.23 -7.58 -6.43
CA ASP A 254 -14.02 -8.32 -6.76
C ASP A 254 -13.01 -7.57 -7.66
N GLN A 255 -13.17 -6.26 -7.78
CA GLN A 255 -12.28 -5.37 -8.52
C GLN A 255 -11.57 -4.40 -7.58
N LEU A 256 -10.27 -4.20 -7.78
CA LEU A 256 -9.52 -3.17 -7.08
C LEU A 256 -9.62 -1.87 -7.86
N VAL A 257 -10.41 -0.94 -7.33
CA VAL A 257 -10.59 0.41 -7.88
C VAL A 257 -9.48 1.30 -7.34
N ILE A 258 -8.79 2.05 -8.20
CA ILE A 258 -7.66 2.90 -7.85
C ILE A 258 -7.93 4.32 -8.31
N ALA A 259 -7.98 5.27 -7.37
CA ALA A 259 -8.10 6.70 -7.64
C ALA A 259 -6.74 7.36 -7.41
N ASP A 260 -6.14 7.91 -8.46
CA ASP A 260 -4.83 8.58 -8.42
C ASP A 260 -4.93 10.12 -8.51
N GLY A 261 -6.14 10.67 -8.58
CA GLY A 261 -6.39 12.12 -8.74
C GLY A 261 -6.22 12.64 -10.18
N GLY A 262 -5.79 11.81 -11.12
CA GLY A 262 -5.76 12.08 -12.56
C GLY A 262 -6.76 11.25 -13.35
N THR A 263 -6.99 10.00 -12.96
CA THR A 263 -7.83 9.00 -13.63
C THR A 263 -8.31 7.93 -12.63
N LEU A 264 -9.51 7.40 -12.86
CA LEU A 264 -9.99 6.22 -12.13
C LEU A 264 -9.59 4.95 -12.88
N TRP A 265 -8.93 4.02 -12.19
CA TRP A 265 -8.45 2.75 -12.72
C TRP A 265 -9.14 1.57 -12.04
N ILE A 266 -9.19 0.44 -12.74
CA ILE A 266 -9.67 -0.83 -12.23
C ILE A 266 -8.62 -1.90 -12.52
N TYR A 267 -8.26 -2.66 -11.48
CA TYR A 267 -7.59 -3.94 -11.62
C TYR A 267 -8.62 -5.06 -11.43
N ASP A 268 -8.80 -5.88 -12.47
CA ASP A 268 -9.79 -6.97 -12.51
C ASP A 268 -9.23 -8.34 -12.10
N GLY A 269 -8.02 -8.37 -11.56
CA GLY A 269 -7.30 -9.60 -11.21
C GLY A 269 -6.34 -10.09 -12.30
N GLU A 270 -6.41 -9.51 -13.51
CA GLU A 270 -5.50 -9.81 -14.62
C GLU A 270 -4.80 -8.56 -15.14
N ARG A 271 -5.53 -7.45 -15.34
CA ARG A 271 -4.99 -6.22 -15.93
C ARG A 271 -5.49 -4.97 -15.23
N VAL A 272 -4.64 -3.93 -15.23
CA VAL A 272 -5.04 -2.58 -14.83
C VAL A 272 -5.54 -1.85 -16.08
N LYS A 273 -6.76 -1.32 -16.03
CA LYS A 273 -7.41 -0.59 -17.13
C LYS A 273 -8.12 0.66 -16.61
N LEU A 274 -8.46 1.56 -17.53
CA LEU A 274 -9.30 2.71 -17.22
C LEU A 274 -10.67 2.21 -16.71
N ALA A 275 -11.21 2.83 -15.67
CA ALA A 275 -12.55 2.49 -15.20
C ALA A 275 -13.64 2.74 -16.26
N SER A 276 -13.38 3.63 -17.22
CA SER A 276 -14.22 3.90 -18.38
C SER A 276 -14.16 2.82 -19.47
N GLU A 277 -13.12 1.98 -19.48
CA GLU A 277 -12.98 0.90 -20.45
C GLU A 277 -13.98 -0.22 -20.17
N GLY A 278 -15.02 -0.30 -20.99
CA GLY A 278 -16.09 -1.28 -20.81
C GLY A 278 -17.02 -0.95 -19.65
N ALA A 279 -17.07 0.32 -19.23
CA ALA A 279 -17.99 0.79 -18.21
C ALA A 279 -19.46 0.59 -18.58
N TYR A 280 -20.31 0.47 -17.55
CA TYR A 280 -21.74 0.27 -17.71
C TYR A 280 -22.41 1.33 -18.60
N VAL A 281 -23.21 0.86 -19.56
CA VAL A 281 -24.00 1.69 -20.48
C VAL A 281 -25.43 1.77 -19.95
N PRO A 282 -25.85 2.90 -19.35
CA PRO A 282 -27.17 3.01 -18.74
C PRO A 282 -28.28 3.09 -19.77
N THR A 283 -29.47 2.63 -19.39
CA THR A 283 -30.72 2.85 -20.10
C THR A 283 -31.42 4.08 -19.53
N LEU A 284 -31.40 5.21 -20.25
CA LEU A 284 -31.91 6.47 -19.72
C LEU A 284 -33.43 6.50 -19.63
N THR A 285 -34.09 6.00 -20.68
CA THR A 285 -35.55 6.03 -20.78
C THR A 285 -36.10 4.72 -21.30
N ILE A 286 -37.26 4.34 -20.77
CA ILE A 286 -38.07 3.19 -21.21
C ILE A 286 -39.49 3.63 -21.56
N GLY A 287 -40.22 2.82 -22.33
CA GLY A 287 -41.60 3.12 -22.72
C GLY A 287 -41.73 4.36 -23.60
N LYS A 288 -40.65 4.78 -24.27
CA LYS A 288 -40.59 6.05 -24.98
C LYS A 288 -41.33 5.97 -26.31
N GLY A 289 -42.16 6.94 -26.63
CA GLY A 289 -42.77 7.05 -27.96
C GLY A 289 -41.75 7.55 -29.00
N PRO A 290 -41.96 7.34 -30.31
CA PRO A 290 -40.97 7.74 -31.33
C PRO A 290 -40.58 9.21 -31.29
N LYS A 291 -41.47 10.13 -30.90
CA LYS A 291 -41.20 11.58 -30.91
C LYS A 291 -40.83 12.16 -29.55
N SER A 292 -41.44 11.66 -28.47
CA SER A 292 -41.26 12.16 -27.11
C SER A 292 -41.97 11.23 -26.10
N GLY A 293 -41.85 11.53 -24.81
CA GLY A 293 -42.47 10.80 -23.71
C GLY A 293 -41.51 9.80 -23.07
N GLY A 294 -42.04 8.70 -22.56
CA GLY A 294 -41.29 7.69 -21.82
C GLY A 294 -41.13 8.03 -20.34
N GLN A 295 -40.54 7.08 -19.61
CA GLN A 295 -40.20 7.20 -18.20
C GLN A 295 -38.68 7.20 -18.05
N GLU A 296 -38.16 8.13 -17.25
CA GLU A 296 -36.76 8.12 -16.81
C GLU A 296 -36.46 6.87 -15.98
N TYR A 297 -35.36 6.20 -16.32
CA TYR A 297 -34.98 4.93 -15.71
C TYR A 297 -33.65 5.09 -14.95
N GLU A 298 -32.56 5.37 -15.67
CA GLU A 298 -31.21 5.60 -15.14
C GLU A 298 -30.66 6.97 -15.59
N GLY A 299 -29.73 7.54 -14.83
CA GLY A 299 -28.97 8.73 -15.24
C GLY A 299 -27.86 8.39 -16.23
N ILE A 300 -27.21 9.42 -16.76
CA ILE A 300 -26.03 9.19 -17.61
C ILE A 300 -24.84 8.80 -16.75
N ASN A 301 -23.99 7.92 -17.28
CA ASN A 301 -22.76 7.53 -16.59
C ASN A 301 -21.68 8.59 -16.81
N LEU A 302 -21.16 9.18 -15.75
CA LEU A 302 -20.20 10.28 -15.82
C LEU A 302 -18.89 9.89 -16.53
N ILE A 303 -18.49 8.61 -16.47
CA ILE A 303 -17.17 8.15 -16.97
C ILE A 303 -17.20 7.51 -18.36
N GLN A 304 -18.38 7.32 -18.97
CA GLN A 304 -18.47 6.77 -20.33
C GLN A 304 -19.64 7.40 -21.12
N PRO A 305 -19.48 7.66 -22.43
CA PRO A 305 -20.42 8.50 -23.17
C PRO A 305 -21.64 7.77 -23.72
N LYS A 306 -21.66 6.43 -23.74
CA LYS A 306 -22.75 5.67 -24.35
C LYS A 306 -23.98 5.66 -23.46
N PHE A 307 -25.15 5.58 -24.07
CA PHE A 307 -26.42 5.44 -23.37
C PHE A 307 -27.42 4.71 -24.26
N THR A 308 -28.38 4.03 -23.64
CA THR A 308 -29.46 3.31 -24.31
C THR A 308 -30.80 3.99 -24.05
N GLU A 309 -31.66 4.04 -25.04
CA GLU A 309 -33.08 4.35 -24.87
C GLU A 309 -33.95 3.25 -25.48
N GLN A 310 -35.03 2.91 -24.78
CA GLN A 310 -35.99 1.91 -25.23
C GLN A 310 -37.31 2.57 -25.61
N PHE A 311 -37.85 2.14 -26.76
CA PHE A 311 -39.02 2.75 -27.37
C PHE A 311 -40.13 1.72 -27.63
N LEU A 312 -41.37 2.20 -27.46
CA LEU A 312 -42.59 1.60 -27.98
C LEU A 312 -42.79 2.05 -29.43
N GLY A 313 -42.36 1.20 -30.36
CA GLY A 313 -42.51 1.44 -31.78
C GLY A 313 -43.98 1.45 -32.23
N THR A 314 -44.23 2.15 -33.33
CA THR A 314 -45.55 2.21 -33.96
C THR A 314 -45.49 1.62 -35.37
N ALA A 315 -46.67 1.29 -35.93
CA ALA A 315 -46.77 0.73 -37.26
C ALA A 315 -46.26 1.67 -38.38
N ALA A 316 -46.24 2.99 -38.15
CA ALA A 316 -46.01 3.99 -39.19
C ALA A 316 -44.78 4.87 -38.95
N ASP A 317 -44.38 5.10 -37.70
CA ASP A 317 -43.29 6.02 -37.39
C ASP A 317 -41.94 5.41 -37.78
N LYS A 318 -41.15 6.22 -38.48
CA LYS A 318 -39.77 5.91 -38.87
C LYS A 318 -38.74 6.75 -38.13
N ALA A 319 -39.15 7.87 -37.57
CA ALA A 319 -38.27 8.85 -36.93
C ALA A 319 -38.38 8.73 -35.41
N TYR A 320 -37.25 8.44 -34.76
CA TYR A 320 -37.13 8.17 -33.32
C TYR A 320 -36.17 9.19 -32.72
N GLN A 321 -36.69 10.05 -31.86
CA GLN A 321 -35.98 11.17 -31.24
C GLN A 321 -35.32 10.73 -29.93
N LEU A 322 -33.98 10.79 -29.88
CA LEU A 322 -33.22 10.55 -28.65
C LEU A 322 -33.33 11.75 -27.71
N SER A 323 -33.16 11.53 -26.39
CA SER A 323 -33.23 12.62 -25.41
C SER A 323 -31.99 13.52 -25.42
N LEU A 324 -30.86 13.02 -25.92
CA LEU A 324 -29.60 13.75 -25.97
C LEU A 324 -29.21 14.11 -27.40
N ALA A 325 -28.73 15.34 -27.58
CA ALA A 325 -28.18 15.86 -28.83
C ALA A 325 -27.21 17.02 -28.55
N PRO A 326 -26.25 17.32 -29.45
CA PRO A 326 -25.83 16.49 -30.59
C PRO A 326 -25.12 15.20 -30.17
N LEU A 327 -25.15 14.15 -30.98
CA LEU A 327 -24.47 12.88 -30.68
C LEU A 327 -23.01 12.89 -31.10
N ASP A 328 -22.21 12.02 -30.48
CA ASP A 328 -20.83 11.78 -30.87
C ASP A 328 -20.76 11.10 -32.25
N ALA A 329 -19.57 11.11 -32.86
CA ALA A 329 -19.34 10.49 -34.16
C ALA A 329 -19.43 8.95 -34.14
N ALA A 330 -19.41 8.32 -32.95
CA ALA A 330 -19.54 6.89 -32.81
C ALA A 330 -20.79 6.35 -33.51
N ALA A 331 -20.71 5.10 -33.99
CA ALA A 331 -21.85 4.45 -34.61
C ALA A 331 -22.96 4.22 -33.57
N VAL A 332 -24.19 4.51 -33.98
CA VAL A 332 -25.39 4.18 -33.20
C VAL A 332 -25.71 2.71 -33.47
N THR A 333 -25.99 1.94 -32.42
CA THR A 333 -26.49 0.57 -32.56
C THR A 333 -27.99 0.55 -32.29
N VAL A 334 -28.72 -0.24 -33.09
CA VAL A 334 -30.14 -0.46 -32.86
C VAL A 334 -30.44 -1.95 -32.83
N GLU A 335 -31.24 -2.35 -31.86
CA GLU A 335 -31.79 -3.69 -31.77
C GLU A 335 -33.32 -3.65 -31.85
N LEU A 336 -33.89 -4.57 -32.63
CA LEU A 336 -35.34 -4.70 -32.82
C LEU A 336 -35.83 -6.06 -32.28
N LEU A 337 -36.79 -6.03 -31.36
CA LEU A 337 -37.41 -7.24 -30.82
C LEU A 337 -38.22 -7.98 -31.88
N GLN A 338 -37.98 -9.28 -31.99
CA GLN A 338 -38.65 -10.19 -32.92
C GLN A 338 -39.78 -10.98 -32.24
N ASN A 339 -40.65 -11.62 -33.03
CA ASN A 339 -41.80 -12.40 -32.52
C ASN A 339 -41.40 -13.61 -31.67
N ASP A 340 -40.19 -14.13 -31.84
CA ASP A 340 -39.65 -15.25 -31.06
C ASP A 340 -38.97 -14.80 -29.75
N GLY A 341 -38.99 -13.49 -29.46
CA GLY A 341 -38.36 -12.89 -28.30
C GLY A 341 -36.87 -12.54 -28.48
N SER A 342 -36.28 -12.86 -29.64
CA SER A 342 -34.89 -12.49 -29.94
C SER A 342 -34.76 -11.01 -30.32
N TRP A 343 -33.56 -10.45 -30.13
CA TRP A 343 -33.22 -9.10 -30.55
C TRP A 343 -32.39 -9.16 -31.84
N ARG A 344 -32.83 -8.45 -32.87
CA ARG A 344 -32.14 -8.36 -34.16
C ARG A 344 -31.42 -7.02 -34.27
N GLU A 345 -30.11 -7.05 -34.47
CA GLU A 345 -29.33 -5.86 -34.76
C GLU A 345 -29.66 -5.27 -36.14
N LEU A 346 -29.69 -3.94 -36.20
CA LEU A 346 -29.84 -3.15 -37.41
C LEU A 346 -28.56 -2.33 -37.63
N ALA A 347 -28.16 -2.16 -38.89
CA ALA A 347 -26.94 -1.47 -39.28
C ALA A 347 -27.20 -0.02 -39.68
N GLU A 348 -26.45 0.91 -39.07
CA GLU A 348 -26.44 2.31 -39.48
C GLU A 348 -25.99 2.45 -40.94
N GLY A 349 -26.66 3.32 -41.71
CA GLY A 349 -26.42 3.55 -43.14
C GLY A 349 -27.10 2.55 -44.08
N ARG A 350 -27.54 1.40 -43.57
CA ARG A 350 -28.32 0.41 -44.32
C ARG A 350 -29.78 0.38 -43.89
N ASP A 351 -30.03 0.15 -42.60
CA ASP A 351 -31.36 -0.06 -42.05
C ASP A 351 -31.96 1.24 -41.50
N PHE A 352 -31.11 2.17 -41.07
CA PHE A 352 -31.49 3.50 -40.59
C PHE A 352 -30.37 4.52 -40.84
N SER A 353 -30.72 5.81 -40.77
CA SER A 353 -29.78 6.94 -40.80
C SER A 353 -29.88 7.75 -39.50
N VAL A 354 -28.80 8.44 -39.12
CA VAL A 354 -28.75 9.23 -37.89
C VAL A 354 -28.45 10.69 -38.21
N ASP A 355 -29.35 11.60 -37.84
CA ASP A 355 -29.02 13.02 -37.69
C ASP A 355 -28.41 13.22 -36.30
N ARG A 356 -27.08 13.21 -36.26
CA ARG A 356 -26.34 13.38 -35.00
C ARG A 356 -26.56 14.75 -34.40
N THR A 357 -26.74 15.80 -35.20
CA THR A 357 -26.94 17.16 -34.69
C THR A 357 -28.26 17.27 -33.93
N ALA A 358 -29.32 16.66 -34.47
CA ALA A 358 -30.64 16.65 -33.86
C ALA A 358 -30.88 15.49 -32.87
N GLY A 359 -30.01 14.48 -32.84
CA GLY A 359 -30.25 13.25 -32.07
C GLY A 359 -31.42 12.43 -32.62
N LEU A 360 -31.60 12.39 -33.95
CA LEU A 360 -32.74 11.75 -34.58
C LEU A 360 -32.32 10.51 -35.39
N VAL A 361 -32.88 9.35 -35.05
CA VAL A 361 -32.69 8.09 -35.78
C VAL A 361 -33.88 7.89 -36.73
N THR A 362 -33.61 7.71 -38.02
CA THR A 362 -34.65 7.51 -39.04
C THR A 362 -34.49 6.17 -39.73
N PHE A 363 -35.42 5.25 -39.49
CA PHE A 363 -35.44 3.93 -40.12
C PHE A 363 -35.87 3.99 -41.58
N THR A 364 -35.28 3.13 -42.41
CA THR A 364 -35.70 2.94 -43.81
C THR A 364 -37.12 2.36 -43.91
N ALA A 365 -37.45 1.42 -43.03
CA ALA A 365 -38.79 0.84 -42.82
C ALA A 365 -39.23 1.04 -41.37
N ALA A 366 -40.52 1.28 -41.13
CA ALA A 366 -41.03 1.47 -39.77
C ALA A 366 -40.76 0.20 -38.95
N PRO A 367 -40.20 0.30 -37.73
CA PRO A 367 -39.92 -0.85 -36.87
C PRO A 367 -41.15 -1.70 -36.52
N GLY A 368 -42.34 -1.09 -36.57
CA GLY A 368 -43.60 -1.74 -36.25
C GLY A 368 -43.94 -1.67 -34.77
N VAL A 369 -45.12 -2.21 -34.43
CA VAL A 369 -45.56 -2.36 -33.04
C VAL A 369 -44.80 -3.50 -32.36
N SER A 370 -44.66 -3.41 -31.04
CA SER A 370 -44.02 -4.48 -30.28
C SER A 370 -44.76 -5.81 -30.41
N PRO A 371 -44.03 -6.93 -30.58
CA PRO A 371 -44.62 -8.27 -30.57
C PRO A 371 -45.18 -8.65 -29.20
N VAL A 372 -44.75 -7.98 -28.12
CA VAL A 372 -45.24 -8.16 -26.75
C VAL A 372 -45.91 -6.88 -26.30
N SER A 373 -47.22 -6.93 -26.05
CA SER A 373 -48.00 -5.75 -25.68
C SER A 373 -47.43 -5.09 -24.41
N GLY A 374 -47.12 -3.79 -24.50
CA GLY A 374 -46.58 -3.00 -23.39
C GLY A 374 -45.07 -3.10 -23.18
N GLN A 375 -44.36 -3.94 -23.94
CA GLN A 375 -42.89 -4.03 -23.89
C GLN A 375 -42.26 -3.21 -25.02
N ASP A 376 -41.18 -2.49 -24.72
CA ASP A 376 -40.38 -1.81 -25.74
C ASP A 376 -39.81 -2.80 -26.77
N ASN A 377 -39.88 -2.44 -28.05
CA ASN A 377 -39.38 -3.27 -29.15
C ASN A 377 -38.19 -2.67 -29.89
N VAL A 378 -37.85 -1.40 -29.64
CA VAL A 378 -36.69 -0.75 -30.27
C VAL A 378 -35.75 -0.29 -29.18
N LYS A 379 -34.52 -0.79 -29.19
CA LYS A 379 -33.42 -0.30 -28.34
C LYS A 379 -32.45 0.48 -29.22
N ILE A 380 -32.14 1.70 -28.82
CA ILE A 380 -31.17 2.54 -29.53
C ILE A 380 -30.05 2.89 -28.55
N THR A 381 -28.82 2.47 -28.86
CA THR A 381 -27.63 2.86 -28.10
C THR A 381 -26.85 3.90 -28.90
N ALA A 382 -26.64 5.07 -28.33
CA ALA A 382 -25.87 6.16 -28.92
C ALA A 382 -24.79 6.64 -27.94
N ALA A 383 -23.93 7.56 -28.38
CA ALA A 383 -22.92 8.18 -27.52
C ALA A 383 -23.07 9.71 -27.50
N ARG A 384 -22.88 10.29 -26.32
CA ARG A 384 -22.88 11.74 -26.07
C ARG A 384 -21.81 12.04 -25.02
N THR A 385 -20.72 12.64 -25.45
CA THR A 385 -19.68 13.13 -24.53
C THR A 385 -20.08 14.51 -24.00
N VAL A 386 -20.08 14.66 -22.68
CA VAL A 386 -20.25 15.95 -22.01
C VAL A 386 -18.91 16.37 -21.40
N GLU A 387 -18.41 17.53 -21.83
CA GLU A 387 -17.11 18.03 -21.37
C GLU A 387 -17.09 18.21 -19.85
N GLY A 388 -16.01 17.72 -19.22
CA GLY A 388 -15.81 17.79 -17.77
C GLY A 388 -16.59 16.76 -16.94
N TYR A 389 -17.46 15.92 -17.53
CA TYR A 389 -18.20 14.91 -16.77
C TYR A 389 -17.28 13.82 -16.20
N ALA A 390 -16.40 13.25 -17.03
CA ALA A 390 -15.46 12.23 -16.58
C ALA A 390 -14.48 12.76 -15.53
N ASP A 391 -14.08 14.03 -15.63
CA ASP A 391 -13.21 14.69 -14.64
C ASP A 391 -13.81 14.71 -13.23
N ARG A 392 -15.14 14.73 -13.10
CA ARG A 392 -15.81 14.67 -11.78
C ARG A 392 -15.40 13.43 -10.99
N ILE A 393 -15.13 12.32 -11.67
CA ILE A 393 -14.70 11.07 -11.06
C ILE A 393 -13.18 10.90 -11.15
N ASN A 394 -12.60 11.11 -12.34
CA ASN A 394 -11.18 10.91 -12.59
C ASN A 394 -10.26 11.78 -11.71
N ARG A 395 -10.72 12.97 -11.32
CA ARG A 395 -9.94 13.90 -10.50
C ARG A 395 -10.12 13.71 -8.99
N CYS A 396 -10.88 12.71 -8.57
CA CYS A 396 -11.01 12.35 -7.17
C CYS A 396 -9.77 11.59 -6.68
N ASP A 397 -9.37 11.81 -5.43
CA ASP A 397 -8.19 11.19 -4.79
C ASP A 397 -8.47 10.71 -3.35
N ILE A 398 -9.70 10.89 -2.86
CA ILE A 398 -10.19 10.36 -1.59
C ILE A 398 -11.52 9.65 -1.76
N GLY A 399 -11.83 8.75 -0.83
CA GLY A 399 -13.05 7.95 -0.89
C GLY A 399 -13.22 6.97 0.25
N THR A 400 -14.35 6.28 0.26
CA THR A 400 -14.69 5.20 1.19
C THR A 400 -15.79 4.31 0.61
N LEU A 401 -15.89 3.07 1.08
CA LEU A 401 -17.06 2.23 0.81
C LEU A 401 -18.17 2.57 1.81
N PHE A 402 -19.38 2.80 1.30
CA PHE A 402 -20.57 3.07 2.12
C PHE A 402 -21.85 2.87 1.27
N GLY A 403 -22.98 2.66 1.94
CA GLY A 403 -24.18 2.15 1.29
C GLY A 403 -25.42 2.23 2.15
N VAL A 404 -26.53 1.70 1.63
CA VAL A 404 -27.79 1.62 2.36
C VAL A 404 -27.59 0.82 3.65
N SER A 405 -28.07 1.35 4.77
CA SER A 405 -27.88 0.76 6.10
C SER A 405 -26.41 0.55 6.51
N GLY A 406 -25.48 1.30 5.92
CA GLY A 406 -24.04 1.21 6.21
C GLY A 406 -23.32 0.08 5.49
N ALA A 407 -23.94 -0.55 4.49
CA ALA A 407 -23.30 -1.58 3.68
C ALA A 407 -22.08 -1.04 2.92
N ALA A 408 -21.06 -1.88 2.69
CA ALA A 408 -19.91 -1.53 1.84
C ALA A 408 -20.19 -1.90 0.37
N ASP A 409 -21.30 -1.40 -0.19
CA ASP A 409 -21.82 -1.81 -1.51
C ASP A 409 -21.71 -0.73 -2.59
N ARG A 410 -21.20 0.46 -2.26
CA ARG A 410 -20.91 1.55 -3.21
C ARG A 410 -19.63 2.25 -2.79
N LEU A 411 -18.92 2.78 -3.78
CA LEU A 411 -17.75 3.61 -3.57
C LEU A 411 -18.16 5.08 -3.59
N PHE A 412 -17.81 5.81 -2.54
CA PHE A 412 -17.89 7.27 -2.48
C PHE A 412 -16.54 7.86 -2.86
N LEU A 413 -16.52 8.87 -3.72
CA LEU A 413 -15.31 9.57 -4.15
C LEU A 413 -15.45 11.09 -4.00
N SER A 414 -14.35 11.74 -3.62
CA SER A 414 -14.21 13.19 -3.54
C SER A 414 -12.73 13.60 -3.72
N GLY A 415 -12.44 14.87 -3.48
CA GLY A 415 -11.07 15.41 -3.50
C GLY A 415 -10.67 16.13 -4.78
N TYR A 416 -11.59 16.22 -5.77
CA TYR A 416 -11.39 17.03 -6.97
C TYR A 416 -11.31 18.52 -6.61
N ALA A 417 -10.15 19.13 -6.85
CA ALA A 417 -9.89 20.53 -6.54
C ALA A 417 -10.84 21.54 -7.22
N GLY A 418 -11.39 21.19 -8.38
CA GLY A 418 -12.38 22.03 -9.08
C GLY A 418 -13.79 22.00 -8.45
N LEU A 419 -14.09 20.97 -7.66
CA LEU A 419 -15.36 20.77 -6.97
C LEU A 419 -15.11 20.23 -5.54
N PRO A 420 -14.42 21.02 -4.69
CA PRO A 420 -13.82 20.52 -3.44
C PRO A 420 -14.84 20.08 -2.39
N ASN A 421 -16.07 20.58 -2.47
CA ASN A 421 -17.18 20.25 -1.56
C ASN A 421 -18.18 19.24 -2.16
N TYR A 422 -17.85 18.63 -3.29
CA TYR A 422 -18.67 17.60 -3.92
C TYR A 422 -18.16 16.21 -3.56
N ASP A 423 -19.09 15.28 -3.43
CA ASP A 423 -18.77 13.87 -3.57
C ASP A 423 -19.79 13.14 -4.43
N TRP A 424 -19.32 12.03 -4.99
CA TRP A 424 -20.08 11.15 -5.87
C TRP A 424 -20.14 9.77 -5.27
N TYR A 425 -21.14 8.97 -5.66
CA TYR A 425 -21.20 7.56 -5.30
C TYR A 425 -21.51 6.67 -6.50
N SER A 426 -20.91 5.48 -6.51
CA SER A 426 -21.07 4.51 -7.59
C SER A 426 -22.44 3.80 -7.55
N GLY A 427 -22.72 3.06 -8.62
CA GLY A 427 -23.77 2.05 -8.67
C GLY A 427 -23.57 0.95 -7.62
N TYR A 428 -24.65 0.23 -7.33
CA TYR A 428 -24.64 -0.90 -6.39
C TYR A 428 -23.69 -2.00 -6.88
N ASN A 429 -22.62 -2.25 -6.13
CA ASN A 429 -21.55 -3.19 -6.48
C ASN A 429 -21.06 -3.01 -7.93
N ASP A 430 -21.01 -1.77 -8.40
CA ASP A 430 -20.53 -1.46 -9.75
C ASP A 430 -19.66 -0.20 -9.71
N PRO A 431 -18.32 -0.33 -9.70
CA PRO A 431 -17.40 0.80 -9.73
C PRO A 431 -17.32 1.48 -11.09
N THR A 432 -17.99 0.95 -12.12
CA THR A 432 -17.99 1.49 -13.47
C THR A 432 -19.21 2.36 -13.77
N TYR A 433 -20.21 2.39 -12.89
CA TYR A 433 -21.41 3.20 -13.06
C TYR A 433 -21.44 4.37 -12.07
N TRP A 434 -21.37 5.60 -12.59
CA TRP A 434 -21.44 6.83 -11.82
C TRP A 434 -22.57 7.69 -12.38
N ASP A 435 -23.78 7.53 -11.84
CA ASP A 435 -24.96 8.27 -12.24
C ASP A 435 -24.75 9.78 -12.04
N ASP A 436 -25.16 10.62 -13.00
CA ASP A 436 -24.94 12.07 -12.92
C ASP A 436 -25.76 12.78 -11.84
N GLY A 437 -26.81 12.11 -11.32
CA GLY A 437 -27.55 12.51 -10.12
C GLY A 437 -26.97 11.95 -8.82
N ALA A 438 -26.01 11.03 -8.87
CA ALA A 438 -25.42 10.38 -7.69
C ALA A 438 -24.29 11.22 -7.06
N TYR A 439 -24.64 12.43 -6.61
CA TYR A 439 -23.72 13.31 -5.90
C TYR A 439 -24.37 14.05 -4.74
N ALA A 440 -23.55 14.61 -3.84
CA ALA A 440 -23.97 15.57 -2.85
C ALA A 440 -23.01 16.75 -2.78
N VAL A 441 -23.54 17.92 -2.41
CA VAL A 441 -22.77 19.13 -2.14
C VAL A 441 -22.76 19.37 -0.63
N LEU A 442 -21.60 19.25 0.00
CA LEU A 442 -21.46 19.27 1.45
C LEU A 442 -20.81 20.57 1.92
N GLY A 443 -21.65 21.56 2.25
CA GLY A 443 -21.17 22.89 2.66
C GLY A 443 -20.87 23.80 1.47
N GLN A 444 -20.03 24.81 1.70
CA GLN A 444 -19.61 25.80 0.70
C GLN A 444 -18.35 25.34 -0.04
N SER A 445 -18.07 25.99 -1.17
CA SER A 445 -16.95 25.62 -2.06
C SER A 445 -15.58 26.09 -1.56
N ASP A 446 -15.52 26.91 -0.52
CA ASP A 446 -14.28 27.37 0.10
C ASP A 446 -13.69 26.35 1.08
N SER A 447 -14.49 25.38 1.55
CA SER A 447 -14.05 24.25 2.37
C SER A 447 -14.11 22.93 1.60
N ALA A 448 -13.01 22.17 1.60
CA ALA A 448 -12.93 20.87 0.93
C ALA A 448 -13.45 19.73 1.81
N ILE A 449 -14.01 18.68 1.20
CA ILE A 449 -14.05 17.36 1.82
C ILE A 449 -12.63 16.77 1.73
N VAL A 450 -12.09 16.33 2.86
CA VAL A 450 -10.71 15.84 2.94
C VAL A 450 -10.63 14.37 3.38
N GLY A 451 -11.71 13.78 3.86
CA GLY A 451 -11.73 12.35 4.14
C GLY A 451 -13.06 11.88 4.71
N TYR A 452 -13.10 10.59 5.02
CA TYR A 452 -14.31 9.93 5.50
C TYR A 452 -13.99 9.04 6.69
N SER A 453 -14.98 8.90 7.57
CA SER A 453 -15.02 7.86 8.60
C SER A 453 -16.38 7.19 8.58
N ILE A 454 -16.42 5.89 8.87
CA ILE A 454 -17.67 5.17 9.14
C ILE A 454 -17.83 5.03 10.65
N VAL A 455 -18.96 5.51 11.17
CA VAL A 455 -19.31 5.41 12.59
C VAL A 455 -20.68 4.74 12.68
N SER A 456 -20.71 3.53 13.24
CA SER A 456 -21.90 2.67 13.21
C SER A 456 -22.38 2.45 11.75
N ALA A 457 -23.61 2.86 11.42
CA ALA A 457 -24.17 2.78 10.06
C ALA A 457 -24.25 4.17 9.39
N ARG A 458 -23.38 5.11 9.78
CA ARG A 458 -23.35 6.49 9.27
C ARG A 458 -22.03 6.80 8.57
N LEU A 459 -22.14 7.60 7.53
CA LEU A 459 -21.01 8.16 6.79
C LEU A 459 -20.70 9.55 7.33
N ALA A 460 -19.52 9.72 7.92
CA ALA A 460 -19.00 11.01 8.36
C ALA A 460 -18.03 11.54 7.32
N ALA A 461 -18.42 12.58 6.59
CA ALA A 461 -17.56 13.30 5.66
C ALA A 461 -16.86 14.44 6.41
N HIS A 462 -15.53 14.41 6.46
CA HIS A 462 -14.73 15.39 7.18
C HIS A 462 -14.34 16.54 6.25
N LYS A 463 -14.56 17.76 6.73
CA LYS A 463 -14.19 19.00 6.06
C LYS A 463 -12.80 19.45 6.49
N ASP A 464 -12.17 20.27 5.66
CA ASP A 464 -10.98 21.02 6.07
C ASP A 464 -11.31 22.05 7.17
N GLY A 465 -10.29 22.68 7.74
CA GLY A 465 -10.44 23.64 8.83
C GLY A 465 -11.09 24.98 8.47
N ARG A 466 -11.66 25.15 7.26
CA ARG A 466 -12.22 26.45 6.82
C ARG A 466 -13.68 26.66 7.24
N GLU A 467 -14.43 25.58 7.47
CA GLU A 467 -15.81 25.63 8.00
C GLU A 467 -15.87 25.09 9.44
N ALA A 468 -15.54 25.93 10.43
CA ALA A 468 -15.56 25.54 11.85
C ALA A 468 -16.94 25.05 12.34
N ASP A 469 -18.01 25.65 11.80
CA ASP A 469 -19.40 25.35 12.14
C ASP A 469 -19.88 24.02 11.55
N ARG A 470 -19.08 23.40 10.66
CA ARG A 470 -19.42 22.21 9.90
C ARG A 470 -18.19 21.35 9.59
N SER A 471 -17.41 21.06 10.63
CA SER A 471 -16.19 20.25 10.49
C SER A 471 -16.45 18.81 10.00
N VAL A 472 -17.63 18.25 10.30
CA VAL A 472 -18.03 16.90 9.85
C VAL A 472 -19.50 16.90 9.45
N VAL A 473 -19.81 16.34 8.28
CA VAL A 473 -21.18 16.16 7.79
C VAL A 473 -21.55 14.69 7.87
N VAL A 474 -22.60 14.37 8.62
CA VAL A 474 -23.05 13.00 8.86
C VAL A 474 -24.22 12.68 7.93
N ARG A 475 -24.12 11.57 7.20
CA ARG A 475 -25.18 11.02 6.35
C ARG A 475 -25.55 9.60 6.76
N GLU A 476 -26.79 9.20 6.48
CA GLU A 476 -27.21 7.80 6.52
C GLU A 476 -27.49 7.28 5.12
N GLY A 477 -27.37 5.98 4.90
CA GLY A 477 -27.87 5.35 3.69
C GLY A 477 -29.26 4.75 3.92
N ASN A 478 -30.25 5.19 3.14
CA ASN A 478 -31.61 4.64 3.18
C ASN A 478 -32.16 4.43 1.75
N LEU A 479 -33.32 3.77 1.65
CA LEU A 479 -34.06 3.65 0.40
C LEU A 479 -35.20 4.66 0.38
N GLN A 480 -35.22 5.53 -0.63
CA GLN A 480 -36.32 6.45 -0.91
C GLN A 480 -36.87 6.12 -2.29
N ASN A 481 -38.17 5.76 -2.37
CA ASN A 481 -38.81 5.32 -3.61
C ASN A 481 -38.04 4.18 -4.31
N ASN A 482 -37.54 3.21 -3.53
CA ASN A 482 -36.69 2.10 -3.97
C ASN A 482 -35.34 2.51 -4.61
N LYS A 483 -34.94 3.77 -4.51
CA LYS A 483 -33.62 4.26 -4.92
C LYS A 483 -32.75 4.54 -3.68
N PRO A 484 -31.43 4.30 -3.73
CA PRO A 484 -30.54 4.68 -2.64
C PRO A 484 -30.56 6.20 -2.46
N ALA A 485 -30.61 6.64 -1.22
CA ALA A 485 -30.51 8.04 -0.86
C ALA A 485 -29.60 8.20 0.36
N PHE A 486 -28.83 9.28 0.35
CA PHE A 486 -27.82 9.57 1.37
C PHE A 486 -28.05 10.93 2.04
N PRO A 487 -29.19 11.14 2.73
CA PRO A 487 -29.53 12.43 3.30
C PRO A 487 -28.55 12.81 4.42
N ILE A 488 -28.29 14.12 4.53
CA ILE A 488 -27.61 14.70 5.69
C ILE A 488 -28.56 14.60 6.88
N VAL A 489 -28.07 14.01 7.96
CA VAL A 489 -28.83 13.81 9.20
C VAL A 489 -28.29 14.61 10.36
N ASN A 490 -27.02 15.02 10.28
CA ASN A 490 -26.38 15.82 11.31
C ASN A 490 -25.13 16.53 10.76
N THR A 491 -24.67 17.54 11.47
CA THR A 491 -23.42 18.26 11.23
C THR A 491 -22.73 18.53 12.56
N LEU A 492 -21.45 18.21 12.65
CA LEU A 492 -20.69 18.35 13.90
C LEU A 492 -19.77 19.56 13.83
N GLN A 493 -19.80 20.37 14.88
CA GLN A 493 -18.90 21.50 15.06
C GLN A 493 -17.60 21.04 15.73
N GLY A 494 -16.47 21.56 15.26
CA GLY A 494 -15.14 21.14 15.71
C GLY A 494 -14.05 21.71 14.82
N GLU A 495 -12.80 21.30 15.07
CA GLU A 495 -11.72 21.58 14.12
C GLU A 495 -11.83 20.64 12.92
N GLY A 496 -11.63 21.18 11.72
CA GLY A 496 -11.54 20.37 10.51
C GLY A 496 -10.29 19.49 10.49
N ALA A 497 -10.32 18.47 9.64
CA ALA A 497 -9.20 17.56 9.48
C ALA A 497 -8.02 18.27 8.77
N ALA A 498 -6.80 17.96 9.21
CA ALA A 498 -5.59 18.68 8.79
C ALA A 498 -5.18 18.38 7.34
N ALA A 499 -5.39 17.15 6.87
CA ALA A 499 -4.99 16.72 5.54
C ALA A 499 -5.77 15.48 5.07
N LYS A 500 -5.70 15.20 3.77
CA LYS A 500 -6.35 14.02 3.16
C LYS A 500 -5.89 12.68 3.76
N TRP A 501 -4.66 12.63 4.28
CA TRP A 501 -4.00 11.42 4.79
C TRP A 501 -3.98 11.32 6.31
N ALA A 502 -4.72 12.19 6.97
CA ALA A 502 -4.67 12.36 8.42
C ALA A 502 -5.74 11.52 9.14
N PHE A 503 -6.06 10.34 8.60
CA PHE A 503 -7.14 9.46 9.08
C PHE A 503 -6.59 8.07 9.40
N GLY A 504 -7.11 7.45 10.45
CA GLY A 504 -6.75 6.09 10.84
C GLY A 504 -7.77 5.50 11.79
N TYR A 505 -7.62 4.21 12.08
CA TYR A 505 -8.45 3.53 13.07
C TYR A 505 -7.56 3.05 14.21
N LEU A 506 -7.97 3.36 15.45
CA LEU A 506 -7.40 2.73 16.64
C LEU A 506 -8.40 1.71 17.16
N ALA A 507 -8.09 0.43 16.94
CA ALA A 507 -9.04 -0.67 17.10
C ALA A 507 -10.33 -0.43 16.30
N ASN A 508 -11.41 -0.04 16.97
CA ASN A 508 -12.72 0.21 16.36
C ASN A 508 -13.11 1.70 16.32
N GLU A 509 -12.22 2.60 16.73
CA GLU A 509 -12.50 4.04 16.80
C GLU A 509 -11.84 4.78 15.62
N PRO A 510 -12.62 5.50 14.78
CA PRO A 510 -12.05 6.32 13.72
C PRO A 510 -11.42 7.57 14.31
N LEU A 511 -10.15 7.76 13.97
CA LEU A 511 -9.33 8.88 14.37
C LEU A 511 -9.01 9.78 13.18
N PHE A 512 -8.93 11.09 13.45
CA PHE A 512 -8.46 12.07 12.48
C PHE A 512 -7.60 13.14 13.15
N LEU A 513 -6.56 13.58 12.45
CA LEU A 513 -5.67 14.63 12.91
C LEU A 513 -6.26 16.02 12.58
N THR A 514 -6.16 16.91 13.55
CA THR A 514 -6.54 18.32 13.46
C THR A 514 -5.35 19.20 13.90
N ARG A 515 -5.46 20.51 13.74
CA ARG A 515 -4.49 21.48 14.27
C ARG A 515 -4.39 21.48 15.81
N LEU A 516 -5.36 20.90 16.52
CA LEU A 516 -5.37 20.82 17.98
C LEU A 516 -5.00 19.43 18.51
N GLY A 517 -4.67 18.48 17.63
CA GLY A 517 -4.32 17.09 17.96
C GLY A 517 -5.19 16.07 17.22
N VAL A 518 -5.09 14.81 17.64
CA VAL A 518 -5.86 13.68 17.13
C VAL A 518 -7.20 13.59 17.87
N TYR A 519 -8.28 13.65 17.11
CA TYR A 519 -9.65 13.53 17.58
C TYR A 519 -10.27 12.23 17.10
N ALA A 520 -11.32 11.79 17.79
CA ALA A 520 -12.19 10.70 17.34
C ALA A 520 -13.61 11.21 17.05
N VAL A 521 -14.30 10.54 16.12
CA VAL A 521 -15.76 10.68 15.98
C VAL A 521 -16.42 9.43 16.55
N THR A 522 -17.19 9.60 17.62
CA THR A 522 -17.83 8.49 18.34
C THR A 522 -19.31 8.36 18.00
N SER A 523 -19.91 7.23 18.40
CA SER A 523 -21.35 7.01 18.29
C SER A 523 -22.19 8.00 19.09
N GLN A 524 -21.63 8.60 20.16
CA GLN A 524 -22.27 9.67 20.91
C GLN A 524 -22.24 10.99 20.11
N ASP A 525 -21.11 11.31 19.49
CA ASP A 525 -20.94 12.56 18.73
C ASP A 525 -21.88 12.64 17.54
N ILE A 526 -22.07 11.53 16.80
CA ILE A 526 -22.97 11.53 15.62
C ILE A 526 -24.43 11.86 15.96
N THR A 527 -24.82 11.77 17.23
CA THR A 527 -26.14 12.19 17.74
C THR A 527 -26.12 13.54 18.46
N GLY A 528 -24.93 14.09 18.73
CA GLY A 528 -24.72 15.40 19.36
C GLY A 528 -24.39 16.49 18.36
N GLU A 529 -23.99 17.66 18.86
CA GLU A 529 -23.71 18.86 18.04
C GLU A 529 -22.21 19.12 17.83
N LYS A 530 -21.33 18.53 18.65
CA LYS A 530 -19.92 18.91 18.75
C LYS A 530 -19.00 17.71 18.87
N ILE A 531 -17.79 17.82 18.32
CA ILE A 531 -16.71 16.85 18.50
C ILE A 531 -15.89 17.29 19.73
N SER A 532 -15.87 16.47 20.78
CA SER A 532 -15.13 16.78 22.02
C SER A 532 -14.06 15.73 22.38
N ASN A 533 -13.84 14.76 21.51
CA ASN A 533 -13.06 13.56 21.80
C ASN A 533 -11.57 13.65 21.42
N LEU A 534 -10.79 14.47 22.13
CA LEU A 534 -9.32 14.49 21.99
C LEU A 534 -8.71 13.16 22.49
N ARG A 535 -7.85 12.53 21.67
CA ARG A 535 -7.17 11.27 21.99
C ARG A 535 -5.66 11.44 22.19
N SER A 536 -5.06 12.48 21.62
CA SER A 536 -3.62 12.71 21.68
C SER A 536 -3.18 13.63 22.82
N PHE A 537 -3.94 13.77 23.91
CA PHE A 537 -3.64 14.73 24.99
C PHE A 537 -2.16 14.69 25.45
N TYR A 538 -1.63 13.49 25.70
CA TYR A 538 -0.24 13.29 26.13
C TYR A 538 0.80 13.44 25.00
N LEU A 539 0.38 13.35 23.74
CA LEU A 539 1.27 13.43 22.57
C LEU A 539 1.30 14.83 21.95
N ASN A 540 0.32 15.69 22.26
CA ASN A 540 0.16 17.01 21.65
C ASN A 540 1.40 17.90 21.80
N GLY A 541 2.14 17.80 22.91
CA GLY A 541 3.36 18.60 23.10
C GLY A 541 4.41 18.37 22.01
N ALA A 542 4.61 17.13 21.61
CA ALA A 542 5.52 16.78 20.51
C ALA A 542 4.84 16.96 19.14
N LEU A 543 3.61 16.44 19.00
CA LEU A 543 2.87 16.45 17.73
C LEU A 543 2.62 17.86 17.18
N LEU A 544 2.30 18.82 18.05
CA LEU A 544 2.04 20.21 17.64
C LEU A 544 3.32 21.02 17.42
N SER A 545 4.49 20.44 17.71
CA SER A 545 5.80 21.06 17.44
C SER A 545 6.37 20.71 16.06
N GLU A 546 5.79 19.69 15.39
CA GLU A 546 6.16 19.29 14.03
C GLU A 546 5.82 20.40 13.03
N ARG A 547 6.71 20.62 12.06
CA ARG A 547 6.44 21.55 10.95
C ARG A 547 5.57 20.84 9.93
N GLY A 548 4.30 21.25 9.84
CA GLY A 548 3.33 20.75 8.87
C GLY A 548 3.61 21.14 7.42
#